data_AF-D7ELJ8-F1
#
_entry.id   AF-D7ELJ8-F1
#
_cell.length_a   1.000
_cell.length_b   1.000
_cell.length_c   1.000
_cell.angle_alpha   90.00
_cell.angle_beta   90.00
_cell.angle_gamma   90.00
#
_symmetry.space_group_name_H-M   'P 1'
#
loop_
_entity.id
_entity.type
_entity.pdbx_description
1 polymer ?
#
loop_
_entity_poly.entity_id
_entity_poly.type
_entity_poly.pdbx_seq_one_letter_code
_entity_poly.pdbx_strand_id
1 'polypeptide(L)'
;MEKQYISRYYVQPQWIFDSVNARELLPVNKYFMGEILPPHLSPFTNEGRHQEYMPPEEKALYDPEALEELHKKGESDEDADEEEEETENADTTNEQVEEEEEEEDEDEEVEAEETAPVKKKLKVTPGEIYKEVPWEKSRQERQEYKLREKLVKNKHRKLYKSMMAGRKERAKEIWLLRKKRRLHDEKQKEEKKAKKKQQKSASVS
;
A
#
# COMPACT_ATOMS: atom_id res chain seq x y z
N MET A 1 4.69 24.81 42.53
CA MET A 1 3.37 24.17 42.39
C MET A 1 2.96 23.67 43.76
N GLU A 2 2.14 24.41 44.50
CA GLU A 2 2.18 24.34 45.98
C GLU A 2 1.02 23.60 46.67
N LYS A 3 0.05 23.03 45.93
CA LYS A 3 -0.97 22.13 46.51
C LYS A 3 -1.36 21.03 45.52
N GLN A 4 -0.92 19.80 45.79
CA GLN A 4 -1.40 18.59 45.12
C GLN A 4 -2.34 17.82 46.06
N TYR A 5 -3.50 17.40 45.55
CA TYR A 5 -4.49 16.62 46.29
C TYR A 5 -4.40 15.15 45.85
N ILE A 6 -4.21 14.24 46.79
CA ILE A 6 -4.06 12.78 46.54
C ILE A 6 -5.31 12.16 45.88
N SER A 7 -6.48 12.79 46.03
CA SER A 7 -7.73 12.33 45.43
C SER A 7 -7.89 12.75 43.95
N ARG A 8 -6.90 13.39 43.33
CA ARG A 8 -6.99 13.94 41.97
C ARG A 8 -5.82 13.45 41.11
N TYR A 9 -6.11 13.10 39.87
CA TYR A 9 -5.09 12.82 38.87
C TYR A 9 -4.65 14.12 38.21
N TYR A 10 -3.35 14.37 38.24
CA TYR A 10 -2.73 15.52 37.60
C TYR A 10 -2.14 15.08 36.27
N VAL A 11 -2.82 15.44 35.19
CA VAL A 11 -2.44 15.08 33.82
C VAL A 11 -2.11 16.31 33.00
N GLN A 12 -1.27 16.12 31.99
CA GLN A 12 -0.92 17.16 31.03
C GLN A 12 -2.11 17.47 30.11
N PRO A 13 -2.28 18.73 29.63
CA PRO A 13 -3.37 19.11 28.72
C PRO A 13 -3.46 18.25 27.45
N GLN A 14 -2.33 17.66 27.02
CA GLN A 14 -2.24 16.77 25.86
C GLN A 14 -3.23 15.60 25.93
N TRP A 15 -3.51 15.06 27.13
CA TRP A 15 -4.42 13.93 27.31
C TRP A 15 -5.82 14.19 26.74
N ILE A 16 -6.30 15.44 26.84
CA ILE A 16 -7.62 15.83 26.34
C ILE A 16 -7.64 15.77 24.81
N PHE A 17 -6.62 16.34 24.16
CA PHE A 17 -6.55 16.37 22.70
C PHE A 17 -6.38 14.98 22.12
N ASP A 18 -5.49 14.17 22.69
CA ASP A 18 -5.28 12.79 22.22
C ASP A 18 -6.54 11.92 22.42
N SER A 19 -7.26 12.08 23.53
CA SER A 19 -8.52 11.36 23.77
C SER A 19 -9.63 11.79 22.79
N VAL A 20 -9.68 13.07 22.44
CA VAL A 20 -10.62 13.58 21.43
C VAL A 20 -10.24 13.09 20.03
N ASN A 21 -8.96 13.09 19.68
CA ASN A 21 -8.46 12.64 18.38
C ASN A 21 -8.69 11.13 18.19
N ALA A 22 -8.44 10.32 19.23
CA ALA A 22 -8.68 8.88 19.22
C ALA A 22 -10.16 8.49 19.35
N ARG A 23 -11.02 9.44 19.79
CA ARG A 23 -12.44 9.21 20.13
C ARG A 23 -12.62 8.10 21.18
N GLU A 24 -11.61 7.90 22.01
CA GLU A 24 -11.54 6.89 23.06
C GLU A 24 -10.92 7.49 24.33
N LEU A 25 -11.31 7.00 25.51
CA LEU A 25 -10.76 7.47 26.77
C LEU A 25 -9.38 6.81 27.02
N LEU A 26 -8.31 7.55 26.75
CA LEU A 26 -6.95 7.04 26.87
C LEU A 26 -6.50 6.87 28.33
N PRO A 27 -5.61 5.91 28.65
CA PRO A 27 -5.07 5.73 29.98
C PRO A 27 -4.31 6.97 30.48
N VAL A 28 -4.69 7.49 31.65
CA VAL A 28 -4.09 8.69 32.26
C VAL A 28 -2.61 8.51 32.66
N ASN A 29 -2.15 7.28 32.89
CA ASN A 29 -0.79 6.98 33.36
C ASN A 29 0.31 7.54 32.44
N LYS A 30 0.08 7.53 31.12
CA LYS A 30 1.05 8.00 30.11
C LYS A 30 1.13 9.53 30.00
N TYR A 31 0.27 10.24 30.73
CA TYR A 31 0.09 11.68 30.63
C TYR A 31 0.30 12.39 31.96
N PHE A 32 0.93 11.73 32.94
CA PHE A 32 1.26 12.36 34.21
C PHE A 32 2.27 13.50 34.04
N MET A 33 2.28 14.40 35.02
CA MET A 33 3.20 15.53 35.08
C MET A 33 4.66 15.03 35.08
N GLY A 34 5.42 15.35 34.02
CA GLY A 34 6.84 14.97 33.89
C GLY A 34 7.10 13.66 33.13
N GLU A 35 6.05 12.90 32.78
CA GLU A 35 6.16 11.74 31.90
C GLU A 35 6.45 12.20 30.45
N ILE A 36 7.23 11.41 29.71
CA ILE A 36 7.46 11.64 28.28
C ILE A 36 6.17 11.29 27.55
N LEU A 37 5.59 12.29 26.90
CA LEU A 37 4.33 12.13 26.18
C LEU A 37 4.47 11.16 25.00
N PRO A 38 3.43 10.36 24.70
CA PRO A 38 3.40 9.59 23.47
C PRO A 38 3.49 10.52 22.24
N PRO A 39 4.09 10.07 21.13
CA PRO A 39 4.25 10.87 19.93
C PRO A 39 2.87 11.29 19.40
N HIS A 40 2.64 12.61 19.33
CA HIS A 40 1.34 13.15 18.95
C HIS A 40 1.10 12.99 17.43
N LEU A 41 -0.05 12.44 17.07
CA LEU A 41 -0.51 12.38 15.69
C LEU A 41 -1.40 13.59 15.43
N SER A 42 -1.05 14.43 14.45
CA SER A 42 -1.92 15.52 14.03
C SER A 42 -3.22 14.93 13.45
N PRO A 43 -4.41 15.38 13.89
CA PRO A 43 -5.67 14.90 13.30
C PRO A 43 -5.81 15.32 11.83
N PHE A 44 -4.97 16.24 11.36
CA PHE A 44 -4.88 16.67 9.97
C PHE A 44 -3.79 15.93 9.18
N THR A 45 -3.32 14.78 9.68
CA THR A 45 -2.43 13.93 8.91
C THR A 45 -3.17 13.53 7.64
N ASN A 46 -2.74 14.08 6.51
CA ASN A 46 -3.39 13.89 5.22
C ASN A 46 -3.61 12.39 4.99
N GLU A 47 -4.86 11.95 4.86
CA GLU A 47 -5.19 10.63 4.29
C GLU A 47 -4.53 10.44 2.90
N GLY A 48 -4.07 11.54 2.29
CA GLY A 48 -3.20 11.56 1.12
C GLY A 48 -1.76 11.03 1.33
N ARG A 49 -1.29 10.74 2.56
CA ARG A 49 0.03 10.10 2.78
C ARG A 49 0.13 8.71 2.16
N HIS A 50 -0.98 8.03 1.92
CA HIS A 50 -0.99 6.78 1.14
C HIS A 50 -0.53 6.97 -0.31
N GLN A 51 -0.51 8.21 -0.82
CA GLN A 51 -0.11 8.55 -2.19
C GLN A 51 1.32 9.11 -2.24
N GLU A 52 2.10 8.97 -1.17
CA GLU A 52 3.50 9.38 -1.09
C GLU A 52 4.33 8.19 -0.60
N TYR A 53 5.53 8.02 -1.17
CA TYR A 53 6.41 6.94 -0.75
C TYR A 53 6.93 7.23 0.66
N MET A 54 6.50 6.41 1.62
CA MET A 54 6.99 6.43 2.99
C MET A 54 8.10 5.37 3.15
N PRO A 55 9.35 5.76 3.45
CA PRO A 55 10.43 4.81 3.71
C PRO A 55 10.09 3.86 4.87
N PRO A 56 10.58 2.61 4.86
CA PRO A 56 10.35 1.66 5.96
C PRO A 56 10.78 2.17 7.34
N GLU A 57 11.85 2.96 7.41
CA GLU A 57 12.32 3.60 8.65
C GLU A 57 11.32 4.60 9.22
N GLU A 58 10.64 5.35 8.34
CA GLU A 58 9.60 6.29 8.75
C GLU A 58 8.33 5.53 9.14
N LYS A 59 7.96 4.48 8.38
CA LYS A 59 6.84 3.58 8.73
C LYS A 59 7.01 2.96 10.12
N ALA A 60 8.22 2.53 10.47
CA ALA A 60 8.53 1.96 11.78
C ALA A 60 8.32 2.94 12.96
N LEU A 61 8.29 4.25 12.71
CA LEU A 61 7.94 5.24 13.75
C LEU A 61 6.43 5.31 14.00
N TYR A 62 5.63 4.95 13.00
CA TYR A 62 4.17 5.05 13.04
C TYR A 62 3.49 3.71 13.34
N ASP A 63 4.13 2.59 13.00
CA ASP A 63 3.57 1.25 13.12
C ASP A 63 4.54 0.32 13.87
N PRO A 64 4.16 -0.21 15.06
CA PRO A 64 4.98 -1.13 15.82
C PRO A 64 5.24 -2.46 15.08
N GLU A 65 4.35 -2.92 14.20
CA GLU A 65 4.59 -4.14 13.40
C GLU A 65 5.71 -3.91 12.38
N ALA A 66 5.71 -2.75 11.72
CA ALA A 66 6.78 -2.36 10.80
C ALA A 66 8.13 -2.16 11.51
N LEU A 67 8.13 -1.74 12.78
CA LEU A 67 9.34 -1.66 13.60
C LEU A 67 9.91 -3.03 13.91
N GLU A 68 9.07 -4.00 14.27
CA GLU A 68 9.48 -5.40 14.50
C GLU A 68 10.05 -6.03 13.22
N GLU A 69 9.45 -5.76 12.06
CA GLU A 69 9.94 -6.25 10.77
C GLU A 69 11.30 -5.65 10.40
N LEU A 70 11.51 -4.36 10.65
CA LEU A 70 12.80 -3.70 10.45
C LEU A 70 13.89 -4.28 11.36
N HIS A 71 13.55 -4.55 12.63
CA HIS A 71 14.43 -5.20 13.60
C HIS A 71 14.77 -6.63 13.18
N LYS A 72 13.77 -7.41 12.76
CA LYS A 72 13.96 -8.79 12.27
C LYS A 72 14.85 -8.84 11.03
N LYS A 73 14.72 -7.87 10.12
CA LYS A 73 15.59 -7.72 8.93
C LYS A 73 17.01 -7.24 9.26
N GLY A 74 17.17 -6.57 10.40
CA GLY A 74 18.48 -6.16 10.95
C GLY A 74 19.20 -7.27 11.73
N GLU A 75 18.46 -8.15 12.41
CA GLU A 75 18.99 -9.23 13.27
C GLU A 75 19.08 -10.59 12.58
N SER A 76 18.32 -10.86 11.52
CA SER A 76 18.43 -12.10 10.72
C SER A 76 19.63 -12.03 9.75
N ASP A 77 20.84 -12.11 10.31
CA ASP A 77 22.13 -12.26 9.59
C ASP A 77 22.63 -13.73 9.60
N GLU A 78 21.71 -14.70 9.69
CA GLU A 78 22.00 -16.13 9.62
C GLU A 78 21.06 -16.81 8.60
N ASP A 79 21.62 -17.03 7.41
CA ASP A 79 21.22 -18.08 6.46
C ASP A 79 19.72 -18.26 6.15
N ALA A 80 19.11 -17.26 5.51
CA ALA A 80 17.94 -17.45 4.66
C ALA A 80 18.29 -17.05 3.23
N ASP A 81 18.78 -18.04 2.48
CA ASP A 81 18.78 -18.05 1.02
C ASP A 81 17.34 -18.33 0.56
N GLU A 82 16.92 -17.61 -0.47
CA GLU A 82 15.78 -17.93 -1.36
C GLU A 82 14.45 -18.33 -0.70
N GLU A 83 13.57 -17.35 -0.45
CA GLU A 83 12.10 -17.41 -0.67
C GLU A 83 11.41 -16.23 0.04
N GLU A 84 11.49 -15.03 -0.55
CA GLU A 84 10.48 -13.96 -0.32
C GLU A 84 10.21 -13.28 -1.69
N GLU A 85 9.91 -14.08 -2.71
CA GLU A 85 8.98 -13.65 -3.76
C GLU A 85 7.59 -14.09 -3.30
N GLU A 86 6.61 -13.18 -3.38
CA GLU A 86 5.25 -13.31 -2.82
C GLU A 86 5.24 -13.16 -1.29
N THR A 87 4.83 -12.05 -0.70
CA THR A 87 3.44 -11.58 -0.73
C THR A 87 3.39 -10.12 -0.30
N GLU A 88 3.32 -9.18 -1.24
CA GLU A 88 2.69 -7.87 -1.01
C GLU A 88 2.43 -7.12 -2.33
N ASN A 89 1.86 -7.85 -3.30
CA ASN A 89 1.19 -7.28 -4.47
C ASN A 89 -0.34 -7.16 -4.22
N ALA A 90 -0.74 -6.84 -2.98
CA ALA A 90 -2.16 -6.78 -2.60
C ALA A 90 -2.75 -5.37 -2.54
N ASP A 91 -1.95 -4.31 -2.72
CA ASP A 91 -2.47 -2.94 -2.85
C ASP A 91 -1.53 -2.06 -3.68
N THR A 92 -1.27 -2.50 -4.90
CA THR A 92 -0.85 -1.56 -5.94
C THR A 92 -1.88 -1.70 -7.02
N THR A 93 -2.83 -0.77 -7.04
CA THR A 93 -3.75 -0.53 -8.16
C THR A 93 -2.97 -0.77 -9.45
N ASN A 94 -3.24 -1.92 -10.07
CA ASN A 94 -2.77 -2.31 -11.37
C ASN A 94 -3.48 -1.42 -12.40
N GLU A 95 -3.21 -0.11 -12.37
CA GLU A 95 -3.33 0.70 -13.56
C GLU A 95 -2.15 0.30 -14.43
N GLN A 96 -2.37 -0.76 -15.22
CA GLN A 96 -1.73 -0.97 -16.51
C GLN A 96 -1.73 0.38 -17.24
N VAL A 97 -0.64 1.10 -17.05
CA VAL A 97 -0.14 2.01 -18.06
C VAL A 97 1.07 1.30 -18.65
N GLU A 98 0.79 0.20 -19.33
CA GLU A 98 1.58 -0.12 -20.49
C GLU A 98 1.14 0.82 -21.61
N GLU A 99 2.14 1.33 -22.31
CA GLU A 99 2.03 2.09 -23.54
C GLU A 99 1.14 1.34 -24.53
N GLU A 100 0.01 1.95 -24.91
CA GLU A 100 -0.52 1.80 -26.26
C GLU A 100 -0.63 3.23 -26.79
N GLU A 101 0.43 3.61 -27.53
CA GLU A 101 0.28 4.47 -28.71
C GLU A 101 -0.91 3.98 -29.56
N GLU A 102 -1.50 4.93 -30.26
CA GLU A 102 -2.55 4.79 -31.26
C GLU A 102 -2.63 3.40 -31.92
N GLU A 103 -3.55 2.56 -31.46
CA GLU A 103 -4.18 1.55 -32.31
C GLU A 103 -5.64 1.98 -32.46
N GLU A 104 -5.95 2.50 -33.64
CA GLU A 104 -7.31 2.60 -34.17
C GLU A 104 -7.87 1.17 -34.26
N ASP A 105 -8.54 0.72 -33.20
CA ASP A 105 -9.34 -0.50 -33.24
C ASP A 105 -10.50 -0.27 -34.24
N GLU A 106 -10.35 -0.83 -35.45
CA GLU A 106 -11.43 -1.07 -36.40
C GLU A 106 -12.58 -1.78 -35.68
N ASP A 107 -13.76 -1.18 -35.73
CA ASP A 107 -15.01 -1.75 -35.24
C ASP A 107 -15.31 -3.08 -35.99
N GLU A 108 -14.85 -4.21 -35.47
CA GLU A 108 -15.27 -5.53 -35.94
C GLU A 108 -16.70 -5.78 -35.42
N GLU A 109 -17.66 -5.39 -36.25
CA GLU A 109 -19.10 -5.59 -36.09
C GLU A 109 -19.39 -7.11 -36.10
N VAL A 110 -19.38 -7.74 -34.92
CA VAL A 110 -19.86 -9.11 -34.75
C VAL A 110 -21.37 -9.15 -34.98
N GLU A 111 -21.76 -9.53 -36.20
CA GLU A 111 -23.14 -9.87 -36.54
C GLU A 111 -23.67 -10.92 -35.55
N ALA A 112 -24.68 -10.53 -34.78
CA ALA A 112 -25.43 -11.43 -33.93
C ALA A 112 -26.30 -12.33 -34.81
N GLU A 113 -25.82 -13.55 -35.07
CA GLU A 113 -26.59 -14.60 -35.72
C GLU A 113 -27.79 -14.97 -34.81
N GLU A 114 -29.00 -14.58 -35.22
CA GLU A 114 -30.26 -14.90 -34.55
C GLU A 114 -30.48 -16.43 -34.50
N THR A 115 -30.24 -17.04 -33.34
CA THR A 115 -30.53 -18.48 -33.15
C THR A 115 -31.97 -18.69 -32.65
N ALA A 116 -32.74 -19.43 -33.44
CA ALA A 116 -34.14 -19.77 -33.22
C ALA A 116 -34.42 -20.45 -31.85
N PRO A 117 -35.64 -20.31 -31.28
CA PRO A 117 -35.95 -20.77 -29.94
C PRO A 117 -36.14 -22.30 -29.86
N VAL A 118 -35.06 -23.02 -29.55
CA VAL A 118 -35.14 -24.45 -29.22
C VAL A 118 -35.67 -24.61 -27.80
N LYS A 119 -36.88 -25.18 -27.66
CA LYS A 119 -37.48 -25.56 -26.37
C LYS A 119 -36.65 -26.66 -25.70
N LYS A 120 -35.61 -26.27 -24.96
CA LYS A 120 -34.75 -27.17 -24.18
C LYS A 120 -35.51 -27.63 -22.93
N LYS A 121 -35.69 -28.94 -22.79
CA LYS A 121 -36.21 -29.57 -21.57
C LYS A 121 -35.24 -29.27 -20.42
N LEU A 122 -35.73 -28.63 -19.36
CA LEU A 122 -34.97 -28.25 -18.17
C LEU A 122 -34.39 -29.50 -17.51
N LYS A 123 -33.13 -29.82 -17.79
CA LYS A 123 -32.34 -30.81 -17.07
C LYS A 123 -31.33 -30.04 -16.23
N VAL A 124 -31.42 -30.19 -14.91
CA VAL A 124 -30.48 -29.61 -13.97
C VAL A 124 -29.21 -30.46 -13.99
N THR A 125 -28.12 -29.90 -14.48
CA THR A 125 -26.77 -30.45 -14.33
C THR A 125 -26.14 -29.90 -13.05
N PRO A 126 -25.36 -30.71 -12.30
CA PRO A 126 -24.58 -30.18 -11.19
C PRO A 126 -23.64 -29.09 -11.70
N GLY A 127 -23.60 -27.95 -11.01
CA GLY A 127 -22.84 -26.78 -11.44
C GLY A 127 -21.34 -27.06 -11.44
N GLU A 128 -20.69 -26.71 -12.55
CA GLU A 128 -19.24 -26.73 -12.66
C GLU A 128 -18.68 -25.50 -11.92
N ILE A 129 -17.59 -25.70 -11.16
CA ILE A 129 -16.99 -24.63 -10.37
C ILE A 129 -16.32 -23.66 -11.35
N TYR A 130 -16.88 -22.45 -11.47
CA TYR A 130 -16.33 -21.41 -12.34
C TYR A 130 -14.96 -21.00 -11.82
N LYS A 131 -13.91 -21.32 -12.59
CA LYS A 131 -12.55 -20.87 -12.31
C LYS A 131 -12.33 -19.57 -13.07
N GLU A 132 -12.34 -18.46 -12.35
CA GLU A 132 -12.02 -17.15 -12.92
C GLU A 132 -10.65 -17.21 -13.58
N VAL A 133 -10.64 -16.83 -14.86
CA VAL A 133 -9.44 -16.80 -15.65
C VAL A 133 -8.78 -15.42 -15.51
N PRO A 134 -7.49 -15.32 -15.13
CA PRO A 134 -6.86 -14.03 -14.88
C PRO A 134 -6.93 -13.03 -16.05
N TRP A 135 -6.77 -13.49 -17.30
CA TRP A 135 -6.85 -12.60 -18.48
C TRP A 135 -8.26 -12.04 -18.70
N GLU A 136 -9.29 -12.83 -18.38
CA GLU A 136 -10.68 -12.44 -18.58
C GLU A 136 -11.11 -11.41 -17.54
N LYS A 137 -10.63 -11.56 -16.31
CA LYS A 137 -10.82 -10.58 -15.24
C LYS A 137 -10.16 -9.24 -15.56
N SER A 138 -8.90 -9.24 -16.00
CA SER A 138 -8.22 -8.02 -16.43
C SER A 138 -8.95 -7.32 -17.59
N ARG A 139 -9.48 -8.09 -18.54
CA ARG A 139 -10.31 -7.55 -19.63
C ARG A 139 -11.59 -6.89 -19.09
N GLN A 140 -12.29 -7.54 -18.16
CA GLN A 140 -13.49 -7.00 -17.52
C GLN A 140 -13.19 -5.71 -16.75
N GLU A 141 -12.12 -5.69 -15.96
CA GLU A 141 -11.67 -4.50 -15.22
C GLU A 141 -11.35 -3.32 -16.16
N ARG A 142 -10.68 -3.58 -17.30
CA ARG A 142 -10.38 -2.54 -18.32
C ARG A 142 -11.68 -1.98 -18.92
N GLN A 143 -12.66 -2.84 -19.18
CA GLN A 143 -13.97 -2.43 -19.69
C GLN A 143 -14.75 -1.60 -18.65
N GLU A 144 -14.77 -2.03 -17.39
CA GLU A 144 -15.40 -1.31 -16.28
C GLU A 144 -14.76 0.06 -16.05
N TYR A 145 -13.42 0.13 -16.14
CA TYR A 145 -12.70 1.40 -16.04
C TYR A 145 -13.09 2.37 -17.18
N LYS A 146 -13.10 1.90 -18.44
CA LYS A 146 -13.55 2.70 -19.59
C LYS A 146 -15.01 3.15 -19.43
N LEU A 147 -15.88 2.28 -18.92
CA LEU A 147 -17.27 2.62 -18.62
C LEU A 147 -17.35 3.71 -17.54
N ARG A 148 -16.57 3.59 -16.47
CA ARG A 148 -16.53 4.59 -15.39
C ARG A 148 -16.08 5.96 -15.89
N GLU A 149 -15.09 6.01 -16.78
CA GLU A 149 -14.67 7.27 -17.41
C GLU A 149 -15.81 7.89 -18.24
N LYS A 150 -16.58 7.08 -19.00
CA LYS A 150 -17.74 7.56 -19.77
C LYS A 150 -18.88 8.08 -18.88
N LEU A 151 -19.04 7.53 -17.67
CA LEU A 151 -20.03 8.00 -16.69
C LEU A 151 -19.69 9.37 -16.07
N VAL A 152 -18.45 9.86 -16.25
CA VAL A 152 -18.07 11.20 -15.80
C VAL A 152 -18.80 12.25 -16.64
N LYS A 153 -19.62 13.08 -16.00
CA LYS A 153 -20.34 14.17 -16.66
C LYS A 153 -19.38 15.04 -17.48
N ASN A 154 -19.77 15.40 -18.70
CA ASN A 154 -18.95 16.19 -19.65
C ASN A 154 -18.28 17.44 -19.05
N LYS A 155 -18.96 18.15 -18.13
CA LYS A 155 -18.43 19.34 -17.44
C LYS A 155 -17.19 19.05 -16.60
N HIS A 156 -17.04 17.84 -16.07
CA HIS A 156 -15.95 17.43 -15.18
C HIS A 156 -14.86 16.60 -15.89
N ARG A 157 -14.99 16.34 -17.20
CA ARG A 157 -14.05 15.49 -17.95
C ARG A 157 -12.61 15.99 -17.87
N LYS A 158 -12.38 17.31 -17.97
CA LYS A 158 -11.03 17.90 -17.88
C LYS A 158 -10.44 17.75 -16.48
N LEU A 159 -11.24 17.97 -15.44
CA LEU A 159 -10.81 17.78 -14.04
C LEU A 159 -10.46 16.33 -13.76
N TYR A 160 -11.29 15.38 -14.22
CA TYR A 160 -11.01 13.95 -14.09
C TYR A 160 -9.70 13.56 -14.78
N LYS A 161 -9.48 13.99 -16.03
CA LYS A 161 -8.23 13.73 -16.75
C LYS A 161 -7.00 14.30 -16.03
N SER A 162 -7.09 15.53 -15.54
CA SER A 162 -6.01 16.15 -14.75
C SER A 162 -5.74 15.37 -13.45
N MET A 163 -6.79 14.93 -12.76
CA MET A 163 -6.67 14.15 -11.52
C MET A 163 -6.03 12.78 -11.78
N MET A 164 -6.44 12.09 -12.86
CA MET A 164 -5.85 10.79 -13.23
C MET A 164 -4.40 10.92 -13.68
N ALA A 165 -4.06 11.97 -14.45
CA ALA A 165 -2.66 12.26 -14.79
C ALA A 165 -1.80 12.46 -13.54
N GLY A 166 -2.26 13.27 -12.58
CA GLY A 166 -1.53 13.48 -11.32
C GLY A 166 -1.45 12.24 -10.42
N ARG A 167 -2.41 11.30 -10.51
CA ARG A 167 -2.30 9.98 -9.84
C ARG A 167 -1.24 9.11 -10.49
N LYS A 168 -1.22 9.05 -11.83
CA LYS A 168 -0.26 8.30 -12.63
C LYS A 168 1.18 8.79 -12.41
N GLU A 169 1.42 10.09 -12.39
CA GLU A 169 2.74 10.67 -12.11
C GLU A 169 3.25 10.28 -10.72
N ARG A 170 2.43 10.42 -9.68
CA ARG A 170 2.79 10.03 -8.32
C ARG A 170 3.04 8.53 -8.18
N ALA A 171 2.23 7.69 -8.84
CA ALA A 171 2.45 6.25 -8.86
C ALA A 171 3.82 5.89 -9.49
N LYS A 172 4.19 6.56 -10.59
CA LYS A 172 5.51 6.41 -11.23
C LYS A 172 6.64 6.84 -10.30
N GLU A 173 6.50 7.97 -9.62
CA GLU A 173 7.49 8.47 -8.67
C GLU A 173 7.69 7.49 -7.50
N ILE A 174 6.59 6.99 -6.91
CA ILE A 174 6.63 5.98 -5.85
C ILE A 174 7.35 4.71 -6.33
N TRP A 175 7.02 4.22 -7.53
CA TRP A 175 7.67 3.04 -8.10
C TRP A 175 9.18 3.26 -8.30
N LEU A 176 9.58 4.44 -8.81
CA LEU A 176 10.98 4.81 -8.96
C LEU A 176 11.71 4.86 -7.61
N LEU A 177 11.08 5.41 -6.57
CA LEU A 177 11.66 5.46 -5.21
C LEU A 177 11.81 4.06 -4.61
N ARG A 178 10.79 3.19 -4.75
CA ARG A 178 10.86 1.78 -4.34
C ARG A 178 11.99 1.04 -5.05
N LYS A 179 12.11 1.22 -6.37
CA LYS A 179 13.20 0.62 -7.16
C LYS A 179 14.58 1.11 -6.73
N LYS A 180 14.73 2.42 -6.49
CA LYS A 180 15.98 3.01 -5.98
C LYS A 180 16.34 2.43 -4.60
N ARG A 181 15.37 2.26 -3.71
CA ARG A 181 15.60 1.66 -2.38
C ARG A 181 16.05 0.21 -2.49
N ARG A 182 15.39 -0.61 -3.33
CA ARG A 182 15.78 -2.01 -3.56
C ARG A 182 17.26 -2.13 -3.99
N LEU A 183 17.65 -1.33 -4.99
CA LEU A 183 19.04 -1.30 -5.47
C LEU A 183 20.03 -0.82 -4.40
N HIS A 184 19.63 0.13 -3.55
CA HIS A 184 20.46 0.59 -2.44
C HIS A 184 20.67 -0.52 -1.40
N ASP A 185 19.60 -1.21 -1.02
CA ASP A 185 19.64 -2.26 0.01
C ASP A 185 20.43 -3.50 -0.48
N GLU A 186 20.31 -3.85 -1.76
CA GLU A 186 21.16 -4.87 -2.42
C GLU A 186 22.64 -4.49 -2.35
N LYS A 187 23.01 -3.27 -2.73
CA LYS A 187 24.40 -2.78 -2.66
C LYS A 187 24.94 -2.79 -1.22
N GLN A 188 24.15 -2.34 -0.25
CA GLN A 188 24.53 -2.37 1.16
C GLN A 188 24.76 -3.82 1.65
N LYS A 189 23.93 -4.77 1.22
CA LYS A 189 24.09 -6.19 1.54
C LYS A 189 25.38 -6.74 0.93
N GLU A 190 25.69 -6.41 -0.33
CA GLU A 190 26.95 -6.80 -0.98
C GLU A 190 28.18 -6.21 -0.29
N GLU A 191 28.15 -4.92 0.06
CA GLU A 191 29.23 -4.25 0.79
C GLU A 191 29.46 -4.89 2.18
N LYS A 192 28.38 -5.21 2.90
CA LYS A 192 28.46 -5.94 4.18
C LYS A 192 29.07 -7.33 4.00
N LYS A 193 28.64 -8.10 3.00
CA LYS A 193 29.22 -9.42 2.66
C LYS A 193 30.70 -9.31 2.32
N ALA A 194 31.10 -8.32 1.53
CA ALA A 194 32.50 -8.08 1.17
C ALA A 194 33.36 -7.73 2.39
N LYS A 195 32.87 -6.85 3.28
CA LYS A 195 33.54 -6.52 4.56
C LYS A 195 33.68 -7.74 5.47
N LYS A 196 32.63 -8.56 5.61
CA LYS A 196 32.67 -9.82 6.40
C LYS A 196 33.69 -10.81 5.84
N LYS A 197 33.80 -10.94 4.51
CA LYS A 197 34.81 -11.79 3.85
C LYS A 197 36.24 -11.28 4.10
N GLN A 198 36.47 -9.96 4.00
CA GLN A 198 37.76 -9.35 4.29
C GLN A 198 38.18 -9.54 5.76
N GLN A 199 37.25 -9.36 6.70
CA GLN A 199 37.49 -9.61 8.13
C GLN A 199 37.84 -11.08 8.41
N LYS A 200 37.10 -12.02 7.82
CA LYS A 200 37.41 -13.47 7.93
C LYS A 200 38.77 -13.83 7.35
N SER A 201 39.18 -13.25 6.21
CA SER A 201 40.51 -13.49 5.66
C SER A 201 41.63 -12.88 6.52
N ALA A 202 41.38 -11.73 7.15
CA ALA A 202 42.33 -11.06 8.03
C ALA A 202 42.48 -11.76 9.39
N SER A 203 41.46 -12.47 9.87
CA SER A 203 41.54 -13.24 11.12
C SER A 203 42.18 -14.62 10.99
N VAL A 204 42.38 -15.10 9.76
CA VAL A 204 42.97 -16.43 9.45
C VAL A 204 44.45 -16.33 9.07
N SER A 205 44.97 -15.12 8.84
CA SER A 205 46.41 -14.84 8.61
C SER A 205 47.08 -14.36 9.89
#